data_AF-F0WWC9-F1
#
_entry.id   AF-F0WWC9-F1
#
_cell.length_a   1.000
_cell.length_b   1.000
_cell.length_c   1.000
_cell.angle_alpha   90.00
_cell.angle_beta   90.00
_cell.angle_gamma   90.00
#
_symmetry.space_group_name_H-M   'P 1'
#
loop_
_entity.id
_entity.type
_entity.pdbx_description
1 polymer ?
#
loop_
_entity_poly.entity_id
_entity_poly.type
_entity_poly.pdbx_seq_one_letter_code
_entity_poly.pdbx_strand_id
1 'polypeptide(L)'
;MSRLGYSPQQMLRYAVQKYHEWNCSLPPTNDGLARAMIAIKSTKPTGEKFMAGEYLSPVAEDICFPDVEEIRAPHSMTEVTDALLSKVQEAKKGGCSDSFAKQLSQMLEHHLNCFRLTLGRGPLVDMPPLEVRLKPGAQPIKYKTRRYPPEHRDFMAT
;
A
#
# COMPACT_ATOMS: atom_id res chain seq x y z
N MET A 1 16.90 5.27 24.16
CA MET A 1 16.18 4.74 25.35
C MET A 1 17.08 4.54 26.55
N SER A 2 18.32 4.05 26.41
CA SER A 2 19.32 3.95 27.50
C SER A 2 19.71 5.28 28.15
N ARG A 3 19.59 6.40 27.43
CA ARG A 3 19.85 7.76 27.95
C ARG A 3 18.83 8.26 28.98
N LEU A 4 17.71 7.56 29.17
CA LEU A 4 16.63 7.96 30.08
C LEU A 4 16.70 7.26 31.45
N GLY A 5 17.77 6.49 31.71
CA GLY A 5 18.00 5.84 33.01
C GLY A 5 17.21 4.55 33.24
N TYR A 6 16.57 4.00 32.21
CA TYR A 6 15.85 2.73 32.30
C TYR A 6 16.20 1.78 31.15
N SER A 7 16.34 0.49 31.50
CA SER A 7 16.51 -0.61 30.56
C SER A 7 15.14 -1.22 30.20
N PRO A 8 14.79 -1.30 28.90
CA PRO A 8 13.59 -1.99 28.45
C PRO A 8 13.53 -3.46 28.90
N GLN A 9 14.68 -4.16 28.92
CA GLN A 9 14.71 -5.56 29.36
C GLN A 9 14.40 -5.69 30.86
N GLN A 10 14.86 -4.74 31.69
CA GLN A 10 14.54 -4.73 33.12
C GLN A 10 13.06 -4.45 33.36
N MET A 11 12.47 -3.50 32.62
CA MET A 11 11.03 -3.22 32.70
C MET A 11 10.18 -4.43 32.33
N LEU A 12 10.54 -5.13 31.25
CA LEU A 12 9.81 -6.33 30.82
C LEU A 12 9.93 -7.45 31.85
N ARG A 13 11.13 -7.69 32.41
CA ARG A 13 11.33 -8.67 33.48
C ARG A 13 10.51 -8.36 34.74
N TYR A 14 10.48 -7.10 35.14
CA TYR A 14 9.68 -6.65 36.28
C TYR A 14 8.17 -6.80 36.02
N ALA A 15 7.70 -6.44 34.82
CA ALA A 15 6.29 -6.58 34.45
C ALA A 15 5.84 -8.05 34.47
N VAL A 16 6.68 -8.96 33.95
CA VAL A 16 6.41 -10.41 33.96
C VAL A 16 6.35 -10.97 35.39
N GLN A 17 7.23 -10.51 36.29
CA GLN A 17 7.17 -10.90 37.70
C GLN A 17 5.90 -10.40 38.41
N LYS A 18 5.47 -9.18 38.08
CA LYS A 18 4.34 -8.54 38.76
C LYS A 18 2.98 -9.02 38.25
N TYR A 19 2.90 -9.39 36.98
CA TYR A 19 1.67 -9.84 36.33
C TYR A 19 1.95 -11.12 35.55
N HIS A 20 1.67 -12.27 36.18
CA HIS A 20 1.77 -13.60 35.58
C HIS A 20 0.76 -13.80 34.43
N GLU A 21 -0.40 -13.14 34.51
CA GLU A 21 -1.46 -13.20 33.49
C GLU A 21 -1.92 -11.80 33.11
N TRP A 22 -1.88 -11.51 31.81
CA TRP A 22 -2.35 -10.24 31.27
C TRP A 22 -3.85 -10.32 31.00
N ASN A 23 -4.67 -9.95 31.97
CA ASN A 23 -6.12 -9.93 31.80
C ASN A 23 -6.57 -8.68 31.03
N CYS A 24 -6.65 -8.77 29.70
CA CYS A 24 -7.12 -7.70 28.80
C CYS A 24 -8.63 -7.41 28.91
N SER A 25 -9.38 -8.19 29.71
CA SER A 25 -10.82 -8.04 29.91
C SER A 25 -11.16 -6.99 30.98
N LEU A 26 -10.22 -6.67 31.86
CA LEU A 26 -10.40 -5.67 32.90
C LEU A 26 -9.93 -4.31 32.38
N PRO A 27 -10.72 -3.22 32.58
CA PRO A 27 -10.25 -1.88 32.24
C PRO A 27 -8.97 -1.60 33.04
N PRO A 28 -7.94 -0.97 32.43
CA PRO A 28 -6.68 -0.79 33.11
C PRO A 28 -6.91 0.07 34.36
N THR A 29 -6.52 -0.48 35.51
CA THR A 29 -6.73 0.10 36.82
C THR A 29 -5.95 1.40 36.95
N ASN A 30 -6.68 2.49 37.22
CA ASN A 30 -6.25 3.80 37.73
C ASN A 30 -5.01 4.49 37.13
N ASP A 31 -4.49 4.03 36.01
CA ASP A 31 -3.44 4.76 35.31
C ASP A 31 -4.06 5.92 34.52
N GLY A 32 -3.47 7.11 34.60
CA GLY A 32 -4.00 8.32 33.96
C GLY A 32 -4.18 8.13 32.45
N LEU A 33 -3.30 7.33 31.84
CA LEU A 33 -3.35 6.95 30.43
C LEU A 33 -4.57 6.08 30.10
N ALA A 34 -4.95 5.17 31.00
CA ALA A 34 -6.11 4.29 30.83
C ALA A 34 -7.42 5.08 30.81
N ARG A 35 -7.55 6.04 31.74
CA ARG A 35 -8.69 6.97 31.80
C ARG A 35 -8.76 7.84 30.55
N ALA A 36 -7.62 8.36 30.08
CA ALA A 36 -7.56 9.14 28.84
C ALA A 36 -8.01 8.31 27.63
N MET A 37 -7.55 7.06 27.51
CA MET A 37 -7.92 6.17 26.41
C MET A 37 -9.40 5.76 26.44
N ILE A 38 -9.99 5.56 27.63
CA ILE A 38 -11.43 5.29 27.79
C ILE A 38 -12.26 6.54 27.45
N ALA A 39 -11.84 7.72 27.89
CA ALA A 39 -12.49 8.99 27.55
C ALA A 39 -12.51 9.20 26.03
N ILE A 40 -11.39 8.96 25.35
CA ILE A 40 -11.27 9.04 23.88
C ILE A 40 -12.20 8.05 23.16
N LYS A 41 -12.44 6.86 23.72
CA LYS A 41 -13.41 5.88 23.15
C LYS A 41 -14.87 6.29 23.37
N SER A 42 -15.18 7.01 24.46
CA SER A 42 -16.54 7.47 24.78
C SER A 42 -16.99 8.70 24.01
N THR A 43 -16.05 9.50 23.47
CA THR A 43 -16.39 10.57 22.54
C THR A 43 -16.85 9.93 21.23
N LYS A 44 -18.17 9.94 20.98
CA LYS A 44 -18.69 9.67 19.63
C LYS A 44 -17.88 10.57 18.68
N PRO A 45 -17.22 10.02 17.65
CA PRO A 45 -16.51 10.87 16.72
C PRO A 45 -17.56 11.79 16.10
N THR A 46 -17.47 13.09 16.43
CA THR A 46 -18.15 14.16 15.70
C THR A 46 -17.47 14.28 14.35
N GLY A 47 -17.56 13.22 13.55
CA GLY A 47 -17.23 13.25 12.14
C GLY A 47 -18.42 13.90 11.44
N GLU A 48 -18.16 14.95 10.65
CA GLU A 48 -19.14 15.49 9.73
C GLU A 48 -19.76 14.35 8.90
N LYS A 49 -21.08 14.29 8.82
CA LYS A 49 -21.76 13.35 7.95
C LYS A 49 -21.64 13.90 6.53
N PHE A 50 -21.02 13.15 5.63
CA PHE A 50 -21.04 13.47 4.20
C PHE A 50 -22.49 13.39 3.71
N MET A 51 -22.95 14.40 2.98
CA MET A 51 -24.20 14.29 2.23
C MET A 51 -23.88 13.66 0.88
N ALA A 52 -24.73 12.75 0.42
CA ALA A 52 -24.58 12.17 -0.92
C ALA A 52 -24.58 13.30 -1.96
N GLY A 53 -23.49 13.44 -2.72
CA GLY A 53 -23.33 14.49 -3.75
C GLY A 53 -22.35 15.63 -3.42
N GLU A 54 -21.69 15.62 -2.26
CA GLU A 54 -20.55 16.53 -2.02
C GLU A 54 -19.35 16.11 -2.89
N TYR A 55 -18.84 17.04 -3.71
CA TYR A 55 -17.62 16.87 -4.51
C TYR A 55 -16.39 17.15 -3.66
N LEU A 56 -15.26 16.50 -4.00
CA LEU A 56 -13.98 16.83 -3.39
C LEU A 56 -13.53 18.21 -3.90
N SER A 57 -12.65 18.89 -3.16
CA SER A 57 -12.01 20.10 -3.70
C SER A 57 -11.14 19.69 -4.91
N PRO A 58 -10.97 20.54 -5.94
CA PRO A 58 -10.19 20.20 -7.14
C PRO A 58 -8.78 19.66 -6.83
N VAL A 59 -8.09 20.28 -5.87
CA VAL A 59 -6.77 19.83 -5.40
C VAL A 59 -6.81 18.42 -4.78
N ALA A 60 -7.89 18.08 -4.07
CA ALA A 60 -8.07 16.74 -3.49
C ALA A 60 -8.53 15.71 -4.53
N GLU A 61 -9.21 16.15 -5.60
CA GLU A 61 -9.57 15.31 -6.75
C GLU A 61 -8.31 14.89 -7.50
N ASP A 62 -7.44 15.84 -7.86
CA ASP A 62 -6.18 15.56 -8.57
C ASP A 62 -5.25 14.65 -7.77
N ILE A 63 -5.18 14.83 -6.43
CA ILE A 63 -4.35 13.99 -5.55
C ILE A 63 -4.94 12.58 -5.38
N CYS A 64 -6.25 12.45 -5.23
CA CYS A 64 -6.88 11.14 -5.01
C CYS A 64 -7.09 10.35 -6.31
N PHE A 65 -7.27 11.06 -7.42
CA PHE A 65 -7.61 10.52 -8.73
C PHE A 65 -6.71 11.18 -9.79
N PRO A 66 -5.40 10.88 -9.78
CA PRO A 66 -4.49 11.43 -10.77
C PRO A 66 -4.93 11.08 -12.20
N ASP A 67 -4.64 11.98 -13.14
CA ASP A 67 -5.13 11.92 -14.51
C ASP A 67 -4.77 10.59 -15.17
N VAL A 68 -5.81 9.90 -15.66
CA VAL A 68 -5.74 8.52 -16.12
C VAL A 68 -4.92 8.44 -17.42
N GLU A 69 -4.85 9.52 -18.18
CA GLU A 69 -4.13 9.59 -19.45
C GLU A 69 -2.61 9.70 -19.27
N GLU A 70 -2.13 10.40 -18.24
CA GLU A 70 -0.69 10.51 -17.94
C GLU A 70 -0.11 9.17 -17.41
N ILE A 71 -0.93 8.38 -16.72
CA ILE A 71 -0.58 7.06 -16.17
C ILE A 71 -0.62 5.95 -17.25
N ARG A 72 -1.34 6.19 -18.35
CA ARG A 72 -1.53 5.25 -19.48
C ARG A 72 -0.41 5.30 -20.52
N ALA A 73 0.63 6.11 -20.30
CA ALA A 73 1.75 6.19 -21.22
C ALA A 73 2.22 4.76 -21.57
N PRO A 74 2.12 4.35 -22.85
CA PRO A 74 2.45 3.00 -23.24
C PRO A 74 3.92 2.76 -22.89
N HIS A 75 4.20 1.66 -22.20
CA HIS A 75 5.59 1.23 -22.06
C HIS A 75 6.21 1.20 -23.46
N SER A 76 7.37 1.83 -23.60
CA SER A 76 8.17 1.81 -24.80
C SER A 76 8.44 0.35 -25.18
N MET A 77 7.65 -0.20 -26.11
CA MET A 77 7.78 -1.60 -26.55
C MET A 77 9.19 -1.86 -27.09
N THR A 78 9.83 -0.82 -27.63
CA THR A 78 11.22 -0.82 -28.08
C THR A 78 12.22 -1.05 -26.93
N GLU A 79 12.01 -0.45 -25.76
CA GLU A 79 12.90 -0.70 -24.61
C GLU A 79 12.76 -2.13 -24.09
N VAL A 80 11.53 -2.66 -24.09
CA VAL A 80 11.28 -4.06 -23.71
C VAL A 80 11.97 -5.00 -24.69
N THR A 81 11.87 -4.76 -26.00
CA THR A 81 12.57 -5.59 -27.01
C THR A 81 14.07 -5.55 -26.84
N ASP A 82 14.65 -4.37 -26.58
CA ASP A 82 16.09 -4.21 -26.41
C ASP A 82 16.59 -4.98 -25.18
N ALA A 83 15.84 -4.91 -24.08
CA ALA A 83 16.13 -5.67 -22.87
C ALA A 83 16.07 -7.19 -23.10
N LEU A 84 15.06 -7.67 -23.83
CA LEU A 84 14.91 -9.10 -24.15
C LEU A 84 16.02 -9.60 -25.06
N LEU A 85 16.39 -8.83 -26.11
CA LEU A 85 17.50 -9.17 -27.00
C LEU A 85 18.83 -9.21 -26.25
N SER A 86 19.06 -8.26 -25.34
CA SER A 86 20.24 -8.26 -24.47
C SER A 86 20.34 -9.56 -23.65
N LYS A 87 19.22 -10.06 -23.11
CA LYS A 87 19.17 -11.34 -22.38
C LYS A 87 19.43 -12.55 -23.27
N VAL A 88 18.98 -12.56 -24.52
CA VAL A 88 19.32 -13.62 -25.47
C VAL A 88 20.83 -13.63 -25.76
N GLN A 89 21.47 -12.46 -25.89
CA GLN A 89 22.93 -12.36 -26.09
C GLN A 89 23.71 -12.81 -24.86
N GLU A 90 23.22 -12.49 -23.66
CA GLU A 90 23.79 -12.97 -22.40
C GLU A 90 23.75 -14.51 -22.34
N ALA A 91 22.62 -15.12 -22.70
CA ALA A 91 22.48 -16.57 -22.79
C ALA A 91 23.46 -17.20 -23.79
N LYS A 92 23.64 -16.60 -24.98
CA LYS A 92 24.63 -17.04 -25.97
C LYS A 92 26.05 -17.02 -25.40
N LYS A 93 26.44 -15.93 -24.74
CA LYS A 93 27.75 -15.84 -24.07
C LYS A 93 27.92 -16.89 -22.98
N GLY A 94 26.84 -17.29 -22.32
CA GLY A 94 26.80 -18.36 -21.32
C GLY A 94 26.87 -19.79 -21.89
N GLY A 95 27.01 -19.97 -23.22
CA GLY A 95 27.12 -21.28 -23.85
C GLY A 95 25.81 -21.83 -24.43
N CYS A 96 24.77 -21.00 -24.54
CA CYS A 96 23.55 -21.37 -25.27
C CYS A 96 23.85 -21.61 -26.75
N SER A 97 23.34 -22.73 -27.30
CA SER A 97 23.45 -23.02 -28.73
C SER A 97 22.68 -22.02 -29.59
N ASP A 98 23.12 -21.83 -30.84
CA ASP A 98 22.47 -20.90 -31.75
C ASP A 98 21.04 -21.32 -32.14
N SER A 99 20.76 -22.62 -32.20
CA SER A 99 19.41 -23.13 -32.47
C SER A 99 18.45 -22.78 -31.32
N PHE A 100 18.89 -22.98 -30.07
CA PHE A 100 18.09 -22.65 -28.90
C PHE A 100 17.92 -21.14 -28.73
N ALA A 101 18.97 -20.35 -28.95
CA ALA A 101 18.89 -18.90 -28.86
C ALA A 101 17.91 -18.29 -29.88
N LYS A 102 17.82 -18.88 -31.09
CA LYS A 102 16.81 -18.49 -32.09
C LYS A 102 15.40 -18.83 -31.63
N GLN A 103 15.17 -20.03 -31.10
CA GLN A 103 13.88 -20.43 -30.53
C GLN A 103 13.46 -19.52 -29.37
N LEU A 104 14.41 -19.17 -28.51
CA LEU A 104 14.20 -18.26 -27.39
C LEU A 104 13.80 -16.87 -27.88
N SER A 105 14.49 -16.30 -28.87
CA SER A 105 14.15 -14.99 -29.45
C SER A 105 12.72 -14.98 -30.00
N GLN A 106 12.36 -16.01 -30.79
CA GLN A 106 11.02 -16.12 -31.36
C GLN A 106 9.93 -16.23 -30.29
N MET A 107 10.18 -16.99 -29.22
CA MET A 107 9.24 -17.12 -28.10
C MET A 107 9.06 -15.78 -27.36
N LEU A 108 10.16 -15.05 -27.15
CA LEU A 108 10.13 -13.75 -26.48
C LEU A 108 9.42 -12.68 -27.31
N GLU A 109 9.63 -12.67 -28.63
CA GLU A 109 8.89 -11.81 -29.57
C GLU A 109 7.39 -12.12 -29.56
N HIS A 110 7.01 -13.40 -29.53
CA HIS A 110 5.60 -13.81 -29.47
C HIS A 110 4.90 -13.36 -28.17
N HIS A 111 5.63 -13.36 -27.06
CA HIS A 111 5.11 -12.99 -25.73
C HIS A 111 5.57 -11.62 -25.24
N LEU A 112 5.92 -10.71 -26.17
CA LEU A 112 6.46 -9.38 -25.85
C LEU A 112 5.55 -8.60 -24.88
N ASN A 113 4.23 -8.68 -25.07
CA ASN A 113 3.22 -8.02 -24.24
C ASN A 113 3.15 -8.53 -22.79
N CYS A 114 3.78 -9.67 -22.48
CA CYS A 114 3.85 -10.22 -21.13
C CYS A 114 4.97 -9.59 -20.28
N PHE A 115 5.93 -8.90 -20.91
CA PHE A 115 7.08 -8.31 -20.24
C PHE A 115 6.88 -6.82 -19.95
N ARG A 116 7.36 -6.37 -18.78
CA ARG A 116 7.32 -4.97 -18.36
C ARG A 116 8.62 -4.60 -17.66
N LEU A 117 9.19 -3.44 -18.00
CA LEU A 117 10.36 -2.89 -17.32
C LEU A 117 9.97 -2.08 -16.08
N THR A 118 8.81 -1.46 -16.12
CA THR A 118 8.22 -0.71 -15.00
C THR A 118 6.86 -1.30 -14.67
N LEU A 119 6.57 -1.46 -13.38
CA LEU A 119 5.22 -1.81 -12.92
C LEU A 119 4.31 -0.59 -13.13
N GLY A 120 3.64 -0.53 -14.28
CA GLY A 120 2.64 0.49 -14.61
C GLY A 120 1.23 -0.10 -14.70
N ARG A 121 0.21 0.76 -14.84
CA ARG A 121 -1.15 0.29 -15.10
C ARG A 121 -1.21 -0.27 -16.52
N GLY A 122 -1.16 -1.59 -16.63
CA GLY A 122 -1.51 -2.29 -17.86
C GLY A 122 -2.95 -2.02 -18.27
N PRO A 123 -3.34 -2.34 -19.53
CA PRO A 123 -4.74 -2.37 -19.90
C PRO A 123 -5.49 -3.21 -18.87
N LEU A 124 -6.63 -2.70 -18.42
CA LEU A 124 -7.48 -3.45 -17.50
C LEU A 124 -7.77 -4.80 -18.13
N VAL A 125 -7.66 -5.86 -17.32
CA VAL A 125 -8.12 -7.18 -17.74
C VAL A 125 -9.58 -7.03 -18.13
N ASP A 126 -9.99 -7.64 -19.25
CA ASP A 126 -11.38 -7.65 -19.73
C ASP A 126 -12.26 -8.41 -18.72
N MET A 127 -12.68 -7.68 -17.71
CA MET A 127 -13.46 -8.15 -16.58
C MET A 127 -14.49 -7.08 -16.25
N PRO A 128 -15.73 -7.48 -15.90
CA PRO A 128 -16.70 -6.53 -15.43
C PRO A 128 -16.18 -5.83 -14.17
N PRO A 129 -16.53 -4.54 -13.95
CA PRO A 129 -16.15 -3.82 -12.75
C PRO A 129 -16.53 -4.59 -11.48
N LEU A 130 -15.69 -4.48 -10.45
CA LEU A 130 -15.94 -5.13 -9.17
C LEU A 130 -17.15 -4.51 -8.48
N GLU A 131 -18.19 -5.30 -8.24
CA GLU A 131 -19.36 -4.89 -7.45
C GLU A 131 -19.12 -5.11 -5.95
N VAL A 132 -19.15 -4.03 -5.16
CA VAL A 132 -19.02 -4.09 -3.71
C VAL A 132 -20.40 -4.19 -3.06
N ARG A 133 -20.67 -5.31 -2.39
CA ARG A 133 -21.92 -5.53 -1.62
C ARG A 133 -21.77 -5.13 -0.16
N LEU A 134 -22.55 -4.15 0.28
CA LEU A 134 -22.62 -3.74 1.67
C LEU A 134 -23.57 -4.65 2.49
N LYS A 135 -23.29 -4.80 3.78
CA LYS A 135 -24.19 -5.52 4.70
C LYS A 135 -25.50 -4.73 4.87
N PRO A 136 -26.66 -5.40 5.04
CA PRO A 136 -27.92 -4.71 5.34
C PRO A 136 -27.78 -3.80 6.57
N GLY A 137 -28.23 -2.55 6.45
CA GLY A 137 -28.12 -1.55 7.52
C GLY A 137 -26.74 -0.88 7.66
N ALA A 138 -25.78 -1.17 6.77
CA ALA A 138 -24.51 -0.44 6.72
C ALA A 138 -24.75 1.06 6.49
N GLN A 139 -24.06 1.89 7.27
CA GLN A 139 -24.12 3.34 7.18
C GLN A 139 -22.74 3.87 6.77
N PRO A 140 -22.64 4.84 5.84
CA PRO A 140 -21.37 5.47 5.52
C PRO A 140 -20.83 6.25 6.73
N ILE A 141 -19.54 6.15 6.98
CA ILE A 141 -18.85 6.83 8.09
C ILE A 141 -17.71 7.67 7.51
N LYS A 142 -17.72 8.97 7.76
CA LYS A 142 -16.58 9.85 7.49
C LYS A 142 -15.56 9.66 8.61
N TYR A 143 -14.37 9.19 8.25
CA TYR A 143 -13.24 9.16 9.18
C TYR A 143 -12.35 10.38 8.98
N LYS A 144 -11.83 10.96 10.06
CA LYS A 144 -10.90 12.09 9.97
C LYS A 144 -9.59 11.61 9.34
N THR A 145 -9.14 12.29 8.30
CA THR A 145 -7.86 11.99 7.65
C THR A 145 -6.71 12.08 8.66
N ARG A 146 -5.81 11.09 8.63
CA ARG A 146 -4.61 11.13 9.46
C ARG A 146 -3.73 12.30 9.00
N ARG A 147 -3.23 13.09 9.95
CA ARG A 147 -2.23 14.13 9.67
C ARG A 147 -0.88 13.44 9.53
N TYR A 148 -0.46 13.20 8.30
CA TYR A 148 0.88 12.72 8.02
C TYR A 148 1.91 13.86 8.11
N PRO A 149 3.12 13.61 8.63
CA PRO A 149 4.24 14.54 8.51
C PRO A 149 4.49 14.92 7.05
N PRO A 150 5.04 16.12 6.77
CA PRO A 150 5.31 16.58 5.40
C PRO A 150 6.08 15.54 4.56
N GLU A 151 7.15 14.97 5.11
CA GLU A 151 7.98 13.95 4.43
C GLU A 151 7.18 12.72 3.98
N HIS A 152 6.21 12.29 4.78
CA HIS A 152 5.36 11.14 4.45
C HIS A 152 4.32 11.51 3.39
N ARG A 153 3.84 12.75 3.40
CA ARG A 153 2.91 13.25 2.37
C ARG A 153 3.63 13.36 1.04
N ASP A 154 4.85 13.88 1.04
CA ASP A 154 5.68 14.00 -0.15
C ASP A 154 5.98 12.63 -0.74
N PHE A 155 6.33 11.66 0.11
CA PHE A 155 6.52 10.26 -0.30
C PHE A 155 5.25 9.64 -0.91
N MET A 156 4.08 9.85 -0.31
CA MET A 156 2.82 9.28 -0.81
C MET A 156 2.23 10.02 -2.02
N ALA A 157 2.73 11.22 -2.33
CA ALA A 157 2.33 11.98 -3.50
C ALA A 157 3.14 11.60 -4.76
N THR A 158 4.16 10.75 -4.61
CA THR A 158 5.01 10.22 -5.69
C THR A 158 4.46 8.87 -6.17
#